data_AF-A0A2E7RML9-F1
#
_entry.id   AF-A0A2E7RML9-F1
#
_cell.length_a   1.000
_cell.length_b   1.000
_cell.length_c   1.000
_cell.angle_alpha   90.00
_cell.angle_beta   90.00
_cell.angle_gamma   90.00
#
_symmetry.space_group_name_H-M   'P 1'
#
loop_
_entity.id
_entity.type
_entity.pdbx_description
1 polymer ?
#
loop_
_entity_poly.entity_id
_entity_poly.type
_entity_poly.pdbx_seq_one_letter_code
_entity_poly.pdbx_strand_id
1 'polypeptide(L)'
;SLPKPEKRVSHIMIIRENYESDDAFNSRVEEVTNNFESSTFAELVNKFTEDDGTKEADGDLGFTDGQIFPEPFESRISSLNVNEINSEPIFYESNAHFLYVTEINATEIASYEDKKSDLENEIKQIKFEEKITEISENFEGSSAAFETFMELYNLPNKLNTEKTYTDLSNLQIADIVFGANLNNWSEILKVDDDEFILAFITDIQESFQDDFTSVKEKARELLEAKLKDAYIEEIFASDEEVDLSNTFFASKFSLKNVEVEQFLDIDRSTSLFSENQVAELFTTDKIGVVQKRLIGTDLFIFQITKRNPGSLDRISEEERASFILESNGLKFQSLLEELQKSYTLKDSLKINNNTTQI
;
A
#
# COMPACT_ATOMS: atom_id res chain seq x y z
N SER A 1 -33.56 17.53 16.14
CA SER A 1 -33.37 18.17 17.45
C SER A 1 -32.03 17.70 17.97
N LEU A 2 -31.18 18.60 18.45
CA LEU A 2 -30.01 18.16 19.21
C LEU A 2 -30.49 17.41 20.47
N PRO A 3 -29.72 16.44 20.98
CA PRO A 3 -29.99 15.89 22.29
C PRO A 3 -29.96 17.03 23.31
N LYS A 4 -30.94 17.06 24.22
CA LYS A 4 -30.94 18.03 25.31
C LYS A 4 -29.73 17.73 26.21
N PRO A 5 -29.05 18.76 26.74
CA PRO A 5 -27.96 18.54 27.68
C PRO A 5 -28.49 17.84 28.93
N GLU A 6 -27.78 16.82 29.39
CA GLU A 6 -28.08 16.12 30.63
C GLU A 6 -27.42 16.87 31.79
N LYS A 7 -28.16 17.09 32.88
CA LYS A 7 -27.63 17.73 34.09
C LYS A 7 -27.57 16.73 35.23
N ARG A 8 -26.43 16.62 35.91
CA ARG A 8 -26.31 15.86 37.16
C ARG A 8 -26.67 16.75 38.34
N VAL A 9 -27.50 16.26 39.23
CA VAL A 9 -28.11 17.07 40.29
C VAL A 9 -27.93 16.39 41.64
N SER A 10 -27.51 17.17 42.64
CA SER A 10 -27.54 16.79 44.06
C SER A 10 -28.65 17.54 44.79
N HIS A 11 -29.19 16.94 45.86
CA HIS A 11 -30.22 17.56 46.68
C HIS A 11 -29.95 17.51 48.18
N ILE A 12 -30.59 18.44 48.90
CA ILE A 12 -30.77 18.40 50.36
C ILE A 12 -32.26 18.30 50.61
N MET A 13 -32.69 17.30 51.38
CA MET A 13 -34.08 17.11 51.75
C MET A 13 -34.27 17.32 53.25
N ILE A 14 -35.24 18.14 53.64
CA ILE A 14 -35.70 18.30 55.02
C ILE A 14 -37.10 17.71 55.11
N ILE A 15 -37.28 16.70 55.96
CA ILE A 15 -38.54 15.95 56.08
C ILE A 15 -39.43 16.64 57.09
N ARG A 16 -40.61 17.10 56.65
CA ARG A 16 -41.52 17.87 57.53
C ARG A 16 -42.00 17.06 58.73
N GLU A 17 -42.18 15.75 58.58
CA GLU A 17 -42.66 14.88 59.66
C GLU A 17 -41.71 14.77 60.85
N ASN A 18 -40.43 15.12 60.68
CA ASN A 18 -39.43 15.10 61.76
C ASN A 18 -39.58 16.28 62.75
N TYR A 19 -40.52 17.21 62.50
CA TYR A 19 -40.66 18.46 63.26
C TYR A 19 -42.03 18.59 63.94
N GLU A 20 -42.03 18.99 65.21
CA GLU A 20 -43.23 19.11 66.05
C GLU A 20 -44.15 20.29 65.64
N SER A 21 -43.65 21.27 64.90
CA SER A 21 -44.40 22.45 64.43
C SER A 21 -43.89 22.96 63.08
N ASP A 22 -44.74 23.70 62.36
CA ASP A 22 -44.33 24.37 61.12
C ASP A 22 -43.22 25.41 61.37
N ASP A 23 -43.25 26.09 62.51
CA ASP A 23 -42.22 27.06 62.89
C ASP A 23 -40.85 26.40 63.04
N ALA A 24 -40.79 25.20 63.64
CA ALA A 24 -39.55 24.45 63.79
C ALA A 24 -39.00 23.96 62.44
N PHE A 25 -39.88 23.47 61.56
CA PHE A 25 -39.52 23.05 60.20
C PHE A 25 -39.01 24.24 59.37
N ASN A 26 -39.73 25.35 59.35
CA ASN A 26 -39.34 26.55 58.61
C ASN A 26 -38.01 27.13 59.14
N SER A 27 -37.80 27.09 60.46
CA SER A 27 -36.52 27.51 61.06
C SER A 27 -35.36 26.65 60.56
N ARG A 28 -35.57 25.34 60.38
CA ARG A 28 -34.55 24.45 59.80
C ARG A 28 -34.28 24.77 58.33
N VAL A 29 -35.34 24.95 57.54
CA VAL A 29 -35.22 25.30 56.12
C VAL A 29 -34.46 26.62 55.95
N GLU A 30 -34.76 27.64 56.77
CA GLU A 30 -34.00 28.90 56.78
C GLU A 30 -32.55 28.71 57.21
N GLU A 31 -32.27 27.80 58.17
CA GLU A 31 -30.92 27.48 58.57
C GLU A 31 -30.09 26.95 57.39
N VAL A 32 -30.66 26.08 56.56
CA VAL A 32 -30.00 25.57 55.35
C VAL A 32 -29.64 26.72 54.41
N THR A 33 -30.63 27.57 54.08
CA THR A 33 -30.45 28.72 53.18
C THR A 33 -29.38 29.69 53.69
N ASN A 34 -29.34 29.95 55.00
CA ASN A 34 -28.36 30.85 55.62
C ASN A 34 -26.91 30.32 55.57
N ASN A 35 -26.70 29.02 55.30
CA ASN A 35 -25.38 28.42 55.21
C ASN A 35 -24.88 28.23 53.76
N PHE A 36 -25.65 28.61 52.74
CA PHE A 36 -25.25 28.47 51.32
C PHE A 36 -23.95 29.19 50.97
N GLU A 37 -23.71 30.36 51.54
CA GLU A 37 -22.51 31.17 51.26
C GLU A 37 -21.29 30.74 52.09
N SER A 38 -21.50 29.96 53.16
CA SER A 38 -20.46 29.67 54.16
C SER A 38 -19.92 28.25 54.09
N SER A 39 -20.57 27.35 53.34
CA SER A 39 -20.25 25.92 53.26
C SER A 39 -20.42 25.40 51.84
N THR A 40 -19.69 24.33 51.50
CA THR A 40 -19.90 23.61 50.24
C THR A 40 -21.20 22.80 50.26
N PHE A 41 -21.79 22.51 49.09
CA PHE A 41 -23.03 21.75 49.03
C PHE A 41 -22.91 20.36 49.68
N ALA A 42 -21.77 19.68 49.53
CA ALA A 42 -21.51 18.40 50.21
C ALA A 42 -21.50 18.52 51.75
N GLU A 43 -20.90 19.58 52.31
CA GLU A 43 -20.95 19.85 53.76
C GLU A 43 -22.37 20.14 54.22
N LEU A 44 -23.15 20.85 53.41
CA LEU A 44 -24.56 21.13 53.69
C LEU A 44 -25.39 19.85 53.66
N VAL A 45 -25.20 18.98 52.67
CA VAL A 45 -25.85 17.66 52.62
C VAL A 45 -25.53 16.87 53.87
N ASN A 46 -24.24 16.71 54.21
CA ASN A 46 -23.82 15.94 55.37
C ASN A 46 -24.41 16.47 56.69
N LYS A 47 -24.56 17.80 56.81
CA LYS A 47 -25.06 18.47 58.02
C LYS A 47 -26.59 18.54 58.09
N PHE A 48 -27.27 18.68 56.97
CA PHE A 48 -28.68 19.07 56.93
C PHE A 48 -29.60 18.05 56.29
N THR A 49 -29.14 17.20 55.36
CA THR A 49 -30.02 16.24 54.70
C THR A 49 -30.58 15.22 55.68
N GLU A 50 -31.88 14.98 55.57
CA GLU A 50 -32.63 13.96 56.28
C GLU A 50 -33.02 12.79 55.37
N ASP A 51 -32.60 12.85 54.10
CA ASP A 51 -32.65 11.74 53.17
C ASP A 51 -31.40 10.87 53.30
N ASP A 52 -31.51 9.80 54.10
CA ASP A 52 -30.45 8.81 54.30
C ASP A 52 -30.04 8.10 53.01
N GLY A 53 -30.91 8.06 51.99
CA GLY A 53 -30.65 7.36 50.73
C GLY A 53 -29.62 8.04 49.84
N THR A 54 -29.52 9.36 49.90
CA THR A 54 -28.58 10.16 49.10
C THR A 54 -27.44 10.76 49.91
N LYS A 55 -27.53 10.70 51.25
CA LYS A 55 -26.55 11.27 52.18
C LYS A 55 -25.11 10.80 51.96
N GLU A 56 -24.92 9.49 51.79
CA GLU A 56 -23.59 8.88 51.55
C GLU A 56 -23.01 9.23 50.16
N ALA A 57 -23.83 9.77 49.26
CA ALA A 57 -23.45 10.19 47.91
C ALA A 57 -23.48 11.72 47.75
N ASP A 58 -23.30 12.47 48.85
CA ASP A 58 -23.35 13.94 48.86
C ASP A 58 -24.63 14.49 48.18
N GLY A 59 -25.75 13.79 48.36
CA GLY A 59 -27.07 14.21 47.88
C GLY A 59 -27.33 13.89 46.42
N ASP A 60 -26.44 13.20 45.72
CA ASP A 60 -26.53 12.94 44.28
C ASP A 60 -27.78 12.15 43.89
N LEU A 61 -28.57 12.71 42.98
CA LEU A 61 -29.76 12.11 42.36
C LEU A 61 -29.46 11.55 40.95
N GLY A 62 -28.27 11.80 40.40
CA GLY A 62 -27.88 11.39 39.06
C GLY A 62 -28.25 12.42 37.99
N PHE A 63 -28.24 11.97 36.73
CA PHE A 63 -28.49 12.81 35.55
C PHE A 63 -29.98 12.90 35.21
N THR A 64 -30.39 14.05 34.67
CA THR A 64 -31.69 14.25 34.02
C THR A 64 -31.54 15.00 32.70
N ASP A 65 -32.37 14.65 31.72
CA ASP A 65 -32.57 15.35 30.44
C ASP A 65 -33.81 16.27 30.46
N GLY A 66 -34.42 16.45 31.64
CA GLY A 66 -35.68 17.17 31.83
C GLY A 66 -36.91 16.28 32.03
N GLN A 67 -36.76 14.97 32.10
CA GLN A 67 -37.89 14.01 32.15
C GLN A 67 -37.88 13.07 33.35
N ILE A 68 -36.80 13.06 34.14
CA ILE A 68 -36.57 12.03 35.16
C ILE A 68 -37.17 12.46 36.51
N PHE A 69 -37.05 13.73 36.86
CA PHE A 69 -37.54 14.26 38.14
C PHE A 69 -38.94 14.89 38.01
N PRO A 70 -39.64 15.12 39.13
CA PRO A 70 -40.92 15.81 39.14
C PRO A 70 -40.85 17.21 38.50
N GLU A 71 -41.94 17.66 37.89
CA GLU A 71 -42.01 18.96 37.19
C GLU A 71 -41.50 20.17 38.00
N PRO A 72 -41.76 20.29 39.32
CA PRO A 72 -41.21 21.38 40.12
C PRO A 72 -39.67 21.40 40.19
N PHE A 73 -39.05 20.22 40.11
CA PHE A 73 -37.60 20.05 40.16
C PHE A 73 -37.01 20.39 38.80
N GLU A 74 -37.56 19.80 37.74
CA GLU A 74 -37.08 20.01 36.37
C GLU A 74 -37.18 21.48 35.94
N SER A 75 -38.24 22.16 36.34
CA SER A 75 -38.40 23.60 36.12
C SER A 75 -37.26 24.41 36.73
N ARG A 76 -36.85 24.10 37.97
CA ARG A 76 -35.72 24.76 38.64
C ARG A 76 -34.37 24.32 38.05
N ILE A 77 -34.14 23.02 37.85
CA ILE A 77 -32.90 22.45 37.27
C ILE A 77 -32.63 23.04 35.90
N SER A 78 -33.65 23.26 35.08
CA SER A 78 -33.50 23.86 33.74
C SER A 78 -32.83 25.24 33.79
N SER A 79 -33.08 26.02 34.84
CA SER A 79 -32.60 27.39 35.01
C SER A 79 -31.24 27.50 35.70
N LEU A 80 -30.76 26.43 36.34
CA LEU A 80 -29.49 26.42 37.07
C LEU A 80 -28.30 26.14 36.16
N ASN A 81 -27.18 26.83 36.40
CA ASN A 81 -25.88 26.55 35.79
C ASN A 81 -25.09 25.52 36.61
N VAL A 82 -23.99 25.01 36.04
CA VAL A 82 -23.02 24.19 36.80
C VAL A 82 -22.57 24.95 38.04
N ASN A 83 -22.52 24.24 39.17
CA ASN A 83 -22.15 24.74 40.49
C ASN A 83 -23.12 25.79 41.07
N GLU A 84 -24.35 25.85 40.58
CA GLU A 84 -25.38 26.75 41.11
C GLU A 84 -26.36 25.99 42.02
N ILE A 85 -26.64 26.58 43.19
CA ILE A 85 -27.64 26.08 44.15
C ILE A 85 -28.96 26.81 43.92
N ASN A 86 -30.08 26.10 43.99
CA ASN A 86 -31.39 26.73 44.03
C ASN A 86 -31.58 27.48 45.36
N SER A 87 -31.66 28.80 45.29
CA SER A 87 -31.71 29.69 46.46
C SER A 87 -33.02 29.64 47.26
N GLU A 88 -34.10 29.16 46.66
CA GLU A 88 -35.41 29.02 47.30
C GLU A 88 -35.71 27.54 47.58
N PRO A 89 -36.34 27.19 48.73
CA PRO A 89 -36.76 25.82 48.97
C PRO A 89 -37.88 25.41 48.01
N ILE A 90 -37.74 24.23 47.42
CA ILE A 90 -38.77 23.58 46.61
C ILE A 90 -39.59 22.67 47.52
N PHE A 91 -40.87 22.97 47.69
CA PHE A 91 -41.75 22.13 48.50
C PHE A 91 -42.40 21.04 47.63
N TYR A 92 -42.15 19.78 47.97
CA TYR A 92 -42.73 18.63 47.30
C TYR A 92 -43.04 17.53 48.32
N GLU A 93 -44.25 16.94 48.21
CA GLU A 93 -44.74 15.95 49.19
C GLU A 93 -44.58 16.38 50.65
N SER A 94 -44.88 17.66 50.93
CA SER A 94 -44.73 18.30 52.25
C SER A 94 -43.29 18.46 52.75
N ASN A 95 -42.27 18.06 52.00
CA ASN A 95 -40.86 18.20 52.35
C ASN A 95 -40.22 19.39 51.63
N ALA A 96 -39.12 19.91 52.17
CA ALA A 96 -38.35 20.98 51.52
C ALA A 96 -37.11 20.39 50.84
N HIS A 97 -36.89 20.76 49.58
CA HIS A 97 -35.77 20.32 48.77
C HIS A 97 -34.96 21.52 48.29
N PHE A 98 -33.64 21.37 48.31
CA PHE A 98 -32.71 22.29 47.66
C PHE A 98 -31.90 21.52 46.63
N LEU A 99 -31.75 22.08 45.44
CA LEU A 99 -31.10 21.41 44.31
C LEU A 99 -29.79 22.11 43.96
N TYR A 100 -28.82 21.33 43.51
CA TYR A 100 -27.51 21.79 43.07
C TYR A 100 -27.10 21.06 41.81
N VAL A 101 -26.71 21.79 40.76
CA VAL A 101 -26.22 21.17 39.52
C VAL A 101 -24.72 20.93 39.64
N THR A 102 -24.30 19.67 39.69
CA THR A 102 -22.90 19.26 39.81
C THR A 102 -22.20 19.22 38.45
N GLU A 103 -22.92 18.83 37.39
CA GLU A 103 -22.35 18.62 36.06
C GLU A 103 -23.40 18.90 34.97
N ILE A 104 -22.95 19.43 33.83
CA ILE A 104 -23.77 19.52 32.61
C ILE A 104 -23.01 18.79 31.51
N ASN A 105 -23.58 17.69 31.03
CA ASN A 105 -23.10 16.92 29.89
C ASN A 105 -23.85 17.35 28.63
N ALA A 106 -23.18 18.10 27.76
CA ALA A 106 -23.71 18.50 26.47
C ALA A 106 -22.91 17.83 25.35
N THR A 107 -23.59 17.28 24.35
CA THR A 107 -22.89 16.79 23.15
C THR A 107 -22.23 17.96 22.43
N GLU A 108 -20.90 17.99 22.43
CA GLU A 108 -20.14 18.91 21.58
C GLU A 108 -20.29 18.47 20.12
N ILE A 109 -20.80 19.37 19.29
CA ILE A 109 -20.93 19.15 17.84
C ILE A 109 -19.80 19.92 17.18
N ALA A 110 -19.09 19.25 16.28
CA ALA A 110 -18.07 19.89 15.46
C ALA A 110 -18.66 21.13 14.77
N SER A 111 -17.92 22.24 14.80
CA SER A 111 -18.40 23.47 14.18
C SER A 111 -18.48 23.33 12.66
N TYR A 112 -19.23 24.22 12.01
CA TYR A 112 -19.23 24.27 10.53
C TYR A 112 -17.81 24.44 9.98
N GLU A 113 -16.98 25.28 10.60
CA GLU A 113 -15.60 25.48 10.14
C GLU A 113 -14.74 24.22 10.30
N ASP A 114 -14.95 23.44 11.37
CA ASP A 114 -14.25 22.17 11.56
C ASP A 114 -14.66 21.13 10.50
N LYS A 115 -15.91 21.19 10.03
CA LYS A 115 -16.48 20.24 9.06
C LYS A 115 -16.45 20.74 7.62
N LYS A 116 -16.09 22.00 7.38
CA LYS A 116 -16.22 22.64 6.07
C LYS A 116 -15.44 21.91 5.00
N SER A 117 -14.18 21.58 5.26
CA SER A 117 -13.33 20.86 4.30
C SER A 117 -13.85 19.47 3.98
N ASP A 118 -14.34 18.75 5.00
CA ASP A 118 -14.91 17.40 4.82
C ASP A 118 -16.15 17.49 3.91
N LEU A 119 -17.07 18.41 4.21
CA LEU A 119 -18.30 18.63 3.45
C LEU A 119 -18.02 19.09 2.02
N GLU A 120 -17.04 19.98 1.82
CA GLU A 120 -16.65 20.42 0.48
C GLU A 120 -16.11 19.27 -0.36
N ASN A 121 -15.31 18.38 0.22
CA ASN A 121 -14.80 17.20 -0.47
C ASN A 121 -15.91 16.19 -0.77
N GLU A 122 -16.81 15.96 0.18
CA GLU A 122 -17.98 15.08 -0.02
C GLU A 122 -18.89 15.59 -1.14
N ILE A 123 -19.17 16.91 -1.17
CA ILE A 123 -19.96 17.52 -2.25
C ILE A 123 -19.23 17.42 -3.59
N LYS A 124 -17.90 17.58 -3.63
CA LYS A 124 -17.12 17.40 -4.87
C LYS A 124 -17.21 15.97 -5.38
N GLN A 125 -17.07 14.99 -4.49
CA GLN A 125 -17.19 13.56 -4.81
C GLN A 125 -18.57 13.25 -5.41
N ILE A 126 -19.65 13.70 -4.75
CA ILE A 126 -21.02 13.51 -5.24
C ILE A 126 -21.19 14.12 -6.63
N LYS A 127 -20.73 15.36 -6.82
CA LYS A 127 -20.82 16.04 -8.12
C LYS A 127 -19.98 15.38 -9.21
N PHE A 128 -18.84 14.80 -8.84
CA PHE A 128 -18.00 14.05 -9.76
C PHE A 128 -18.75 12.79 -10.22
N GLU A 129 -19.27 11.99 -9.31
CA GLU A 129 -20.06 10.78 -9.63
C GLU A 129 -21.32 11.09 -10.45
N GLU A 130 -22.05 12.16 -10.12
CA GLU A 130 -23.17 12.65 -10.92
C GLU A 130 -22.74 12.97 -12.36
N LYS A 131 -21.60 13.63 -12.53
CA LYS A 131 -21.05 13.97 -13.85
C LYS A 131 -20.62 12.72 -14.63
N ILE A 132 -20.04 11.72 -13.97
CA ILE A 132 -19.67 10.46 -14.62
C ILE A 132 -20.90 9.70 -15.08
N THR A 133 -21.94 9.65 -14.24
CA THR A 133 -23.21 9.01 -14.59
C THR A 133 -23.85 9.69 -15.80
N GLU A 134 -23.86 11.02 -15.82
CA GLU A 134 -24.32 11.81 -16.97
C GLU A 134 -23.51 11.51 -18.24
N ILE A 135 -22.18 11.38 -18.13
CA ILE A 135 -21.32 11.04 -19.27
C ILE A 135 -21.62 9.62 -19.76
N SER A 136 -21.74 8.66 -18.86
CA SER A 136 -22.09 7.27 -19.18
C SER A 136 -23.38 7.20 -19.97
N GLU A 137 -24.46 7.82 -19.47
CA GLU A 137 -25.78 7.78 -20.11
C GLU A 137 -25.81 8.40 -21.51
N ASN A 138 -24.98 9.43 -21.76
CA ASN A 138 -25.01 10.17 -23.02
C ASN A 138 -23.98 9.66 -24.05
N PHE A 139 -22.84 9.15 -23.60
CA PHE A 139 -21.71 8.87 -24.47
C PHE A 139 -21.32 7.40 -24.52
N GLU A 140 -21.47 6.63 -23.44
CA GLU A 140 -20.99 5.25 -23.41
C GLU A 140 -21.57 4.39 -24.54
N GLY A 141 -20.70 3.79 -25.36
CA GLY A 141 -21.08 3.00 -26.54
C GLY A 141 -21.75 3.79 -27.68
N SER A 142 -21.98 5.09 -27.52
CA SER A 142 -22.69 5.93 -28.48
C SER A 142 -21.79 6.37 -29.63
N SER A 143 -22.39 6.82 -30.73
CA SER A 143 -21.68 7.39 -31.90
C SER A 143 -21.74 8.92 -31.91
N ALA A 144 -21.93 9.56 -30.75
CA ALA A 144 -21.93 11.02 -30.64
C ALA A 144 -20.57 11.57 -31.07
N ALA A 145 -20.56 12.63 -31.88
CA ALA A 145 -19.33 13.22 -32.40
C ALA A 145 -18.43 13.71 -31.26
N PHE A 146 -17.12 13.51 -31.42
CA PHE A 146 -16.12 13.91 -30.43
C PHE A 146 -16.22 15.40 -30.09
N GLU A 147 -16.42 16.25 -31.09
CA GLU A 147 -16.56 17.70 -30.93
C GLU A 147 -17.76 18.07 -30.06
N THR A 148 -18.87 17.31 -30.14
CA THR A 148 -20.05 17.53 -29.30
C THR A 148 -19.75 17.28 -27.82
N PHE A 149 -18.97 16.25 -27.51
CA PHE A 149 -18.52 15.98 -26.14
C PHE A 149 -17.65 17.13 -25.61
N MET A 150 -16.71 17.60 -26.43
CA MET A 150 -15.82 18.71 -26.07
C MET A 150 -16.59 20.00 -25.78
N GLU A 151 -17.57 20.33 -26.63
CA GLU A 151 -18.43 21.50 -26.46
C GLU A 151 -19.31 21.39 -25.22
N LEU A 152 -19.93 20.23 -24.98
CA LEU A 152 -20.84 20.03 -23.85
C LEU A 152 -20.15 20.23 -22.49
N TYR A 153 -18.89 19.77 -22.38
CA TYR A 153 -18.12 19.83 -21.15
C TYR A 153 -17.08 20.97 -21.11
N ASN A 154 -17.09 21.88 -22.09
CA ASN A 154 -16.12 22.97 -22.23
C ASN A 154 -14.66 22.51 -22.13
N LEU A 155 -14.36 21.35 -22.69
CA LEU A 155 -13.02 20.78 -22.68
C LEU A 155 -12.16 21.47 -23.75
N PRO A 156 -10.86 21.68 -23.49
CA PRO A 156 -9.98 22.28 -24.48
C PRO A 156 -9.89 21.37 -25.70
N ASN A 157 -10.13 21.91 -26.90
CA ASN A 157 -10.21 21.18 -28.20
C ASN A 157 -8.89 20.54 -28.68
N LYS A 158 -7.98 20.27 -27.75
CA LYS A 158 -6.75 19.48 -27.87
C LYS A 158 -6.67 18.54 -26.66
N LEU A 159 -7.38 17.42 -26.70
CA LEU A 159 -6.99 16.27 -25.90
C LEU A 159 -5.77 15.64 -26.59
N ASN A 160 -4.60 16.03 -26.10
CA ASN A 160 -3.30 15.87 -26.73
C ASN A 160 -2.73 14.45 -26.66
N THR A 161 -3.56 13.42 -26.83
CA THR A 161 -3.06 12.04 -26.84
C THR A 161 -3.92 11.18 -27.75
N GLU A 162 -3.67 11.27 -29.06
CA GLU A 162 -3.87 10.10 -29.91
C GLU A 162 -2.99 8.99 -29.32
N LYS A 163 -3.62 8.05 -28.62
CA LYS A 163 -2.95 6.89 -28.03
C LYS A 163 -3.06 5.76 -29.03
N THR A 164 -1.93 5.20 -29.39
CA THR A 164 -1.86 3.96 -30.18
C THR A 164 -1.80 2.75 -29.25
N TYR A 165 -1.99 1.55 -29.78
CA TYR A 165 -1.85 0.31 -29.01
C TYR A 165 -0.51 0.25 -28.24
N THR A 166 0.58 0.78 -28.80
CA THR A 166 1.89 0.78 -28.15
C THR A 166 1.97 1.68 -26.91
N ASP A 167 1.01 2.58 -26.73
CA ASP A 167 0.92 3.47 -25.57
C ASP A 167 0.04 2.88 -24.45
N LEU A 168 -0.71 1.81 -24.72
CA LEU A 168 -1.62 1.16 -23.78
C LEU A 168 -0.88 0.08 -22.98
N SER A 169 -0.25 0.49 -21.88
CA SER A 169 0.43 -0.42 -20.95
C SER A 169 -0.53 -1.13 -19.98
N ASN A 170 -1.79 -0.67 -19.88
CA ASN A 170 -2.80 -1.23 -18.99
C ASN A 170 -3.82 -2.07 -19.77
N LEU A 171 -3.93 -3.35 -19.41
CA LEU A 171 -4.83 -4.32 -20.03
C LEU A 171 -6.30 -3.90 -19.95
N GLN A 172 -6.73 -3.28 -18.84
CA GLN A 172 -8.12 -2.85 -18.68
C GLN A 172 -8.50 -1.73 -19.65
N ILE A 173 -7.54 -0.83 -19.95
CA ILE A 173 -7.75 0.22 -20.96
C ILE A 173 -7.82 -0.43 -22.35
N ALA A 174 -6.96 -1.40 -22.63
CA ALA A 174 -7.01 -2.13 -23.91
C ALA A 174 -8.37 -2.80 -24.11
N ASP A 175 -8.92 -3.45 -23.08
CA ASP A 175 -10.21 -4.14 -23.16
C ASP A 175 -11.36 -3.19 -23.55
N ILE A 176 -11.48 -2.03 -22.89
CA ILE A 176 -12.56 -1.07 -23.22
C ILE A 176 -12.37 -0.43 -24.60
N VAL A 177 -11.13 -0.19 -25.03
CA VAL A 177 -10.83 0.43 -26.33
C VAL A 177 -11.09 -0.55 -27.47
N PHE A 178 -10.63 -1.81 -27.35
CA PHE A 178 -10.83 -2.82 -28.38
C PHE A 178 -12.25 -3.42 -28.39
N GLY A 179 -13.00 -3.29 -27.30
CA GLY A 179 -14.42 -3.65 -27.26
C GLY A 179 -15.33 -2.66 -28.00
N ALA A 180 -14.85 -1.45 -28.28
CA ALA A 180 -15.62 -0.39 -28.91
C ALA A 180 -15.58 -0.43 -30.45
N ASN A 181 -16.64 0.04 -31.09
CA ASN A 181 -16.74 0.12 -32.55
C ASN A 181 -16.08 1.40 -33.10
N LEU A 182 -15.73 1.38 -34.40
CA LEU A 182 -15.24 2.56 -35.11
C LEU A 182 -16.28 3.70 -35.06
N ASN A 183 -15.82 4.92 -34.75
CA ASN A 183 -16.61 6.13 -34.55
C ASN A 183 -17.60 6.04 -33.37
N ASN A 184 -17.34 5.15 -32.41
CA ASN A 184 -18.08 5.09 -31.16
C ASN A 184 -17.17 5.38 -29.96
N TRP A 185 -17.81 5.77 -28.88
CA TRP A 185 -17.20 5.84 -27.55
C TRP A 185 -17.10 4.44 -26.93
N SER A 186 -16.07 4.24 -26.11
CA SER A 186 -15.88 3.03 -25.30
C SER A 186 -16.82 2.96 -24.10
N GLU A 187 -16.78 1.84 -23.40
CA GLU A 187 -17.22 1.76 -22.00
C GLU A 187 -16.35 2.68 -21.13
N ILE A 188 -16.93 3.19 -20.02
CA ILE A 188 -16.17 3.97 -19.04
C ILE A 188 -15.40 3.02 -18.13
N LEU A 189 -14.09 3.21 -18.06
CA LEU A 189 -13.24 2.56 -17.08
C LEU A 189 -13.00 3.48 -15.89
N LYS A 190 -13.47 3.09 -14.70
CA LYS A 190 -13.09 3.75 -13.44
C LYS A 190 -11.68 3.29 -13.04
N VAL A 191 -10.72 4.22 -12.96
CA VAL A 191 -9.33 3.93 -12.56
C VAL A 191 -9.20 4.05 -11.05
N ASP A 192 -9.74 5.12 -10.48
CA ASP A 192 -9.85 5.36 -9.04
C ASP A 192 -11.11 6.20 -8.72
N ASP A 193 -11.21 6.73 -7.50
CA ASP A 193 -12.38 7.51 -7.07
C ASP A 193 -12.52 8.89 -7.73
N ASP A 194 -11.44 9.43 -8.31
CA ASP A 194 -11.38 10.75 -8.95
C ASP A 194 -10.92 10.70 -10.43
N GLU A 195 -10.63 9.50 -10.96
CA GLU A 195 -10.12 9.27 -12.31
C GLU A 195 -10.93 8.20 -13.05
N PHE A 196 -11.38 8.57 -14.26
CA PHE A 196 -12.03 7.68 -15.20
C PHE A 196 -11.46 7.87 -16.60
N ILE A 197 -11.59 6.84 -17.41
CA ILE A 197 -11.15 6.83 -18.80
C ILE A 197 -12.35 6.53 -19.69
N LEU A 198 -12.48 7.34 -20.74
CA LEU A 198 -13.43 7.19 -21.81
C LEU A 198 -12.70 7.48 -23.12
N ALA A 199 -12.79 6.55 -24.09
CA ALA A 199 -12.08 6.66 -25.36
C ALA A 199 -13.07 6.80 -26.52
N PHE A 200 -12.70 7.59 -27.54
CA PHE A 200 -13.43 7.67 -28.81
C PHE A 200 -12.61 7.01 -29.91
N ILE A 201 -13.16 6.02 -30.59
CA ILE A 201 -12.42 5.23 -31.59
C ILE A 201 -12.48 5.93 -32.94
N THR A 202 -11.36 6.47 -33.40
CA THR A 202 -11.26 7.21 -34.67
C THR A 202 -10.80 6.34 -35.84
N ASP A 203 -10.05 5.28 -35.56
CA ASP A 203 -9.53 4.35 -36.57
C ASP A 203 -9.39 2.94 -35.99
N ILE A 204 -9.57 1.92 -36.85
CA ILE A 204 -9.36 0.51 -36.50
C ILE A 204 -8.46 -0.11 -37.55
N GLN A 205 -7.27 -0.50 -37.12
CA GLN A 205 -6.34 -1.27 -37.94
C GLN A 205 -6.50 -2.76 -37.63
N GLU A 206 -6.98 -3.53 -38.62
CA GLU A 206 -7.03 -4.99 -38.48
C GLU A 206 -5.64 -5.58 -38.31
N SER A 207 -5.53 -6.66 -37.51
CA SER A 207 -4.26 -7.39 -37.42
C SER A 207 -3.93 -7.94 -38.81
N PHE A 208 -2.77 -7.58 -39.32
CA PHE A 208 -2.23 -8.19 -40.52
C PHE A 208 -0.91 -8.86 -40.18
N GLN A 209 -0.62 -9.95 -40.89
CA GLN A 209 0.70 -10.55 -40.83
C GLN A 209 1.62 -9.74 -41.73
N ASP A 210 2.72 -9.23 -41.18
CA ASP A 210 3.76 -8.60 -41.98
C ASP A 210 4.20 -9.57 -43.08
N ASP A 211 4.43 -9.03 -44.29
CA ASP A 211 4.91 -9.84 -45.40
C ASP A 211 6.33 -10.36 -45.11
N PHE A 212 6.66 -11.55 -45.62
CA PHE A 212 7.97 -12.15 -45.37
C PHE A 212 9.14 -11.24 -45.79
N THR A 213 8.97 -10.38 -46.81
CA THR A 213 10.02 -9.47 -47.27
C THR A 213 10.29 -8.36 -46.26
N SER A 214 9.25 -7.81 -45.63
CA SER A 214 9.36 -6.75 -44.64
C SER A 214 9.96 -7.24 -43.32
N VAL A 215 9.68 -8.47 -42.91
CA VAL A 215 10.26 -9.08 -41.70
C VAL A 215 11.51 -9.91 -41.95
N LYS A 216 11.93 -10.09 -43.20
CA LYS A 216 13.06 -10.97 -43.57
C LYS A 216 14.32 -10.65 -42.79
N GLU A 217 14.67 -9.37 -42.69
CA GLU A 217 15.89 -8.92 -42.02
C GLU A 217 15.83 -9.21 -40.53
N LYS A 218 14.71 -8.84 -39.88
CA LYS A 218 14.45 -9.10 -38.46
C LYS A 218 14.42 -10.60 -38.14
N ALA A 219 13.78 -11.40 -38.99
CA ALA A 219 13.73 -12.85 -38.86
C ALA A 219 15.12 -13.48 -39.04
N ARG A 220 15.93 -12.96 -39.97
CA ARG A 220 17.31 -13.40 -40.15
C ARG A 220 18.15 -13.08 -38.92
N GLU A 221 18.08 -11.87 -38.38
CA GLU A 221 18.82 -11.49 -37.16
C GLU A 221 18.46 -12.40 -35.98
N LEU A 222 17.17 -12.68 -35.78
CA LEU A 222 16.71 -13.59 -34.74
C LEU A 222 17.19 -15.03 -34.97
N LEU A 223 17.18 -15.51 -36.22
CA LEU A 223 17.65 -16.84 -36.56
C LEU A 223 19.17 -16.95 -36.40
N GLU A 224 19.93 -15.94 -36.82
CA GLU A 224 21.37 -15.87 -36.66
C GLU A 224 21.76 -15.89 -35.18
N ALA A 225 21.07 -15.12 -34.34
CA ALA A 225 21.27 -15.16 -32.89
C ALA A 225 20.99 -16.56 -32.31
N LYS A 226 19.85 -17.16 -32.68
CA LYS A 226 19.48 -18.51 -32.22
C LYS A 226 20.48 -19.58 -32.68
N LEU A 227 20.97 -19.49 -33.91
CA LEU A 227 21.97 -20.42 -34.45
C LEU A 227 23.33 -20.22 -33.78
N LYS A 228 23.72 -18.97 -33.49
CA LYS A 228 24.95 -18.65 -32.74
C LYS A 228 24.90 -19.31 -31.36
N ASP A 229 23.80 -19.13 -30.63
CA ASP A 229 23.65 -19.67 -29.28
C ASP A 229 23.70 -21.21 -29.30
N ALA A 230 22.96 -21.85 -30.21
CA ALA A 230 22.97 -23.30 -30.37
C ALA A 230 24.37 -23.84 -30.72
N TYR A 231 25.12 -23.14 -31.57
CA TYR A 231 26.47 -23.53 -31.96
C TYR A 231 27.46 -23.41 -30.78
N ILE A 232 27.34 -22.35 -29.97
CA ILE A 232 28.14 -22.16 -28.76
C ILE A 232 27.89 -23.28 -27.74
N GLU A 233 26.63 -23.66 -27.54
CA GLU A 233 26.25 -24.77 -26.66
C GLU A 233 26.83 -26.11 -27.12
N GLU A 234 26.82 -26.39 -28.44
CA GLU A 234 27.42 -27.59 -29.01
C GLU A 234 28.93 -27.66 -28.71
N ILE A 235 29.66 -26.55 -28.90
CA ILE A 235 31.10 -26.48 -28.62
C ILE A 235 31.38 -26.69 -27.13
N PHE A 236 30.54 -26.11 -26.26
CA PHE A 236 30.63 -26.30 -24.82
C PHE A 236 30.42 -27.78 -24.42
N ALA A 237 29.42 -28.42 -25.02
CA ALA A 237 29.03 -29.81 -24.76
C ALA A 237 30.02 -30.85 -25.32
N SER A 238 30.77 -30.52 -26.37
CA SER A 238 31.77 -31.41 -26.96
C SER A 238 32.85 -31.84 -25.97
N ASP A 239 33.25 -33.11 -26.00
CA ASP A 239 34.37 -33.67 -25.22
C ASP A 239 35.71 -33.60 -25.96
N GLU A 240 35.76 -32.97 -27.14
CA GLU A 240 37.01 -32.81 -27.88
C GLU A 240 38.03 -31.97 -27.08
N GLU A 241 39.28 -32.41 -27.15
CA GLU A 241 40.41 -31.71 -26.53
C GLU A 241 40.66 -30.38 -27.27
N VAL A 242 40.71 -29.29 -26.50
CA VAL A 242 40.90 -27.93 -27.02
C VAL A 242 42.35 -27.51 -26.83
N ASP A 243 43.04 -27.21 -27.92
CA ASP A 243 44.35 -26.58 -27.91
C ASP A 243 44.19 -25.04 -27.90
N LEU A 244 44.83 -24.38 -26.94
CA LEU A 244 44.78 -22.92 -26.79
C LEU A 244 45.74 -22.21 -27.75
N SER A 245 45.66 -22.53 -29.04
CA SER A 245 46.46 -21.89 -30.09
C SER A 245 45.58 -21.16 -31.09
N ASN A 246 46.05 -20.01 -31.58
CA ASN A 246 45.36 -19.25 -32.63
C ASN A 246 45.05 -20.13 -33.85
N THR A 247 45.96 -21.06 -34.18
CA THR A 247 45.81 -22.01 -35.29
C THR A 247 44.71 -23.04 -35.07
N PHE A 248 44.55 -23.55 -33.84
CA PHE A 248 43.46 -24.47 -33.51
C PHE A 248 42.11 -23.79 -33.69
N PHE A 249 41.91 -22.62 -33.08
CA PHE A 249 40.65 -21.90 -33.15
C PHE A 249 40.34 -21.39 -34.57
N ALA A 250 41.34 -20.86 -35.29
CA ALA A 250 41.15 -20.40 -36.66
C ALA A 250 40.77 -21.55 -37.61
N SER A 251 41.34 -22.74 -37.43
CA SER A 251 41.03 -23.90 -38.28
C SER A 251 39.71 -24.59 -37.88
N LYS A 252 39.48 -24.82 -36.58
CA LYS A 252 38.30 -25.52 -36.07
C LYS A 252 37.01 -24.73 -36.30
N PHE A 253 37.04 -23.42 -36.08
CA PHE A 253 35.86 -22.55 -36.16
C PHE A 253 35.82 -21.69 -37.41
N SER A 254 36.80 -21.82 -38.31
CA SER A 254 36.91 -21.01 -39.54
C SER A 254 36.88 -19.49 -39.26
N LEU A 255 37.39 -19.07 -38.09
CA LEU A 255 37.37 -17.68 -37.65
C LEU A 255 38.52 -16.90 -38.28
N LYS A 256 38.23 -15.65 -38.67
CA LYS A 256 39.26 -14.67 -39.05
C LYS A 256 39.57 -13.80 -37.83
N ASN A 257 40.84 -13.53 -37.59
CA ASN A 257 41.34 -12.71 -36.48
C ASN A 257 41.09 -13.33 -35.09
N VAL A 258 41.60 -14.54 -34.87
CA VAL A 258 41.63 -15.12 -33.52
C VAL A 258 42.88 -14.65 -32.77
N GLU A 259 42.68 -14.13 -31.56
CA GLU A 259 43.74 -13.77 -30.62
C GLU A 259 43.54 -14.56 -29.33
N VAL A 260 44.52 -15.40 -29.00
CA VAL A 260 44.62 -16.07 -27.70
C VAL A 260 45.61 -15.28 -26.85
N GLU A 261 45.09 -14.67 -25.80
CA GLU A 261 45.88 -13.83 -24.89
C GLU A 261 46.31 -14.61 -23.65
N GLN A 262 47.51 -14.30 -23.16
CA GLN A 262 48.02 -14.82 -21.90
C GLN A 262 48.21 -13.66 -20.92
N PHE A 263 47.57 -13.78 -19.76
CA PHE A 263 47.68 -12.80 -18.70
C PHE A 263 48.55 -13.30 -17.54
N LEU A 264 49.32 -12.39 -16.95
CA LEU A 264 50.18 -12.63 -15.79
C LEU A 264 49.69 -11.77 -14.62
N ASP A 265 49.80 -12.30 -13.40
CA ASP A 265 49.49 -11.60 -12.15
C ASP A 265 48.08 -10.99 -12.06
N ILE A 266 47.08 -11.70 -12.59
CA ILE A 266 45.66 -11.35 -12.43
C ILE A 266 45.21 -11.57 -10.98
N ASP A 267 44.52 -10.57 -10.41
CA ASP A 267 43.85 -10.65 -9.10
C ASP A 267 42.32 -10.55 -9.22
N ARG A 268 41.62 -10.68 -8.09
CA ARG A 268 40.14 -10.64 -8.02
C ARG A 268 39.54 -9.25 -8.26
N SER A 269 40.36 -8.20 -8.29
CA SER A 269 39.95 -6.82 -8.55
C SER A 269 40.23 -6.36 -9.98
N THR A 270 40.68 -7.28 -10.85
CA THR A 270 40.95 -6.99 -12.25
C THR A 270 39.71 -6.45 -12.97
N SER A 271 39.90 -5.42 -13.81
CA SER A 271 38.88 -4.92 -14.73
C SER A 271 38.95 -5.57 -16.12
N LEU A 272 39.87 -6.53 -16.31
CA LEU A 272 40.08 -7.20 -17.60
C LEU A 272 38.99 -8.22 -17.93
N PHE A 273 38.28 -8.69 -16.91
CA PHE A 273 37.22 -9.70 -17.03
C PHE A 273 35.96 -9.23 -16.34
N SER A 274 34.80 -9.77 -16.75
CA SER A 274 33.55 -9.53 -16.04
C SER A 274 33.55 -10.19 -14.66
N GLU A 275 32.70 -9.72 -13.74
CA GLU A 275 32.61 -10.29 -12.38
C GLU A 275 32.39 -11.81 -12.39
N ASN A 276 31.55 -12.32 -13.28
CA ASN A 276 31.28 -13.74 -13.44
C ASN A 276 32.51 -14.53 -13.96
N GLN A 277 33.28 -13.94 -14.90
CA GLN A 277 34.52 -14.54 -15.38
C GLN A 277 35.59 -14.58 -14.28
N VAL A 278 35.72 -13.50 -13.51
CA VAL A 278 36.63 -13.44 -12.35
C VAL A 278 36.24 -14.51 -11.33
N ALA A 279 34.97 -14.58 -10.94
CA ALA A 279 34.48 -15.60 -10.01
C ALA A 279 34.89 -17.01 -10.46
N GLU A 280 34.65 -17.35 -11.72
CA GLU A 280 34.97 -18.66 -12.29
C GLU A 280 36.48 -18.97 -12.34
N LEU A 281 37.30 -17.99 -12.71
CA LEU A 281 38.76 -18.12 -12.72
C LEU A 281 39.34 -18.38 -11.32
N PHE A 282 38.75 -17.80 -10.28
CA PHE A 282 39.23 -17.90 -8.89
C PHE A 282 38.58 -19.04 -8.09
N THR A 283 37.47 -19.62 -8.55
CA THR A 283 36.82 -20.79 -7.94
C THR A 283 37.36 -22.11 -8.50
N THR A 284 37.74 -22.14 -9.79
CA THR A 284 38.31 -23.32 -10.45
C THR A 284 39.55 -23.83 -9.71
N ASP A 285 39.63 -25.13 -9.43
CA ASP A 285 40.75 -25.78 -8.72
C ASP A 285 41.74 -26.50 -9.66
N LYS A 286 41.33 -26.80 -10.88
CA LYS A 286 42.13 -27.48 -11.92
C LYS A 286 43.20 -26.53 -12.48
N ILE A 287 44.47 -26.86 -12.26
CA ILE A 287 45.65 -26.15 -12.82
C ILE A 287 46.20 -26.95 -14.00
N GLY A 288 46.58 -26.27 -15.07
CA GLY A 288 47.17 -26.88 -16.26
C GLY A 288 46.18 -27.58 -17.19
N VAL A 289 44.88 -27.55 -16.88
CA VAL A 289 43.82 -28.16 -17.70
C VAL A 289 42.97 -27.07 -18.33
N VAL A 290 42.66 -27.21 -19.62
CA VAL A 290 41.74 -26.30 -20.32
C VAL A 290 40.31 -26.51 -19.77
N GLN A 291 39.65 -25.42 -19.42
CA GLN A 291 38.27 -25.38 -18.96
C GLN A 291 37.42 -24.61 -19.97
N LYS A 292 36.16 -25.03 -20.09
CA LYS A 292 35.12 -24.35 -20.88
C LYS A 292 33.97 -24.00 -19.95
N ARG A 293 33.41 -22.81 -20.07
CA ARG A 293 32.28 -22.28 -19.29
C ARG A 293 31.39 -21.40 -20.15
N LEU A 294 30.08 -21.49 -19.97
CA LEU A 294 29.14 -20.58 -20.59
C LEU A 294 28.86 -19.45 -19.60
N ILE A 295 29.12 -18.20 -20.01
CA ILE A 295 28.88 -17.02 -19.19
C ILE A 295 27.98 -16.09 -20.00
N GLY A 296 26.69 -16.06 -19.67
CA GLY A 296 25.69 -15.41 -20.51
C GLY A 296 25.55 -16.16 -21.85
N THR A 297 25.70 -15.42 -22.96
CA THR A 297 25.67 -15.98 -24.33
C THR A 297 27.05 -16.33 -24.88
N ASP A 298 28.12 -16.14 -24.10
CA ASP A 298 29.49 -16.27 -24.57
C ASP A 298 30.17 -17.51 -23.98
N LEU A 299 31.01 -18.15 -24.81
CA LEU A 299 31.82 -19.29 -24.41
C LEU A 299 33.17 -18.80 -23.87
N PHE A 300 33.39 -18.99 -22.58
CA PHE A 300 34.63 -18.69 -21.91
C PHE A 300 35.53 -19.93 -21.83
N ILE A 301 36.65 -19.92 -22.55
CA ILE A 301 37.64 -21.00 -22.59
C ILE A 301 38.94 -20.48 -21.99
N PHE A 302 39.46 -21.15 -20.96
CA PHE A 302 40.65 -20.70 -20.25
C PHE A 302 41.47 -21.87 -19.71
N GLN A 303 42.75 -21.60 -19.41
CA GLN A 303 43.62 -22.54 -18.69
C GLN A 303 44.39 -21.77 -17.63
N ILE A 304 44.30 -22.22 -16.39
CA ILE A 304 45.07 -21.65 -15.29
C ILE A 304 46.46 -22.30 -15.30
N THR A 305 47.48 -21.54 -15.68
CA THR A 305 48.87 -22.05 -15.75
C THR A 305 49.53 -22.12 -14.38
N LYS A 306 49.29 -21.12 -13.54
CA LYS A 306 49.83 -21.03 -12.18
C LYS A 306 48.88 -20.23 -11.29
N ARG A 307 48.75 -20.64 -10.03
CA ARG A 307 48.03 -19.89 -8.98
C ARG A 307 49.00 -19.55 -7.85
N ASN A 308 49.09 -18.27 -7.51
CA ASN A 308 49.83 -17.81 -6.34
C ASN A 308 48.86 -17.75 -5.14
N PRO A 309 49.21 -18.32 -3.97
CA PRO A 309 48.37 -18.23 -2.79
C PRO A 309 48.31 -16.78 -2.29
N GLY A 310 47.11 -16.32 -1.91
CA GLY A 310 46.94 -15.03 -1.24
C GLY A 310 47.55 -15.02 0.16
N SER A 311 47.90 -13.85 0.66
CA SER A 311 48.34 -13.68 2.06
C SER A 311 47.12 -13.52 2.96
N LEU A 312 47.03 -14.37 3.99
CA LEU A 312 45.98 -14.30 5.01
C LEU A 312 46.23 -13.18 6.02
N ASP A 313 47.44 -12.64 6.09
CA ASP A 313 47.91 -11.72 7.15
C ASP A 313 47.25 -10.34 7.12
N ARG A 314 46.42 -10.07 6.11
CA ARG A 314 45.75 -8.78 5.86
C ARG A 314 44.22 -8.83 6.00
N ILE A 315 43.65 -9.94 6.45
CA ILE A 315 42.19 -10.17 6.48
C ILE A 315 41.76 -10.60 7.89
N SER A 316 40.74 -9.95 8.45
CA SER A 316 40.19 -10.27 9.78
C SER A 316 39.53 -11.67 9.81
N GLU A 317 39.34 -12.26 10.99
CA GLU A 317 38.71 -13.58 11.11
C GLU A 317 37.26 -13.62 10.57
N GLU A 318 36.53 -12.52 10.73
CA GLU A 318 35.15 -12.37 10.27
C GLU A 318 35.07 -12.27 8.73
N GLU A 319 35.96 -11.48 8.11
CA GLU A 319 36.08 -11.41 6.65
C GLU A 319 36.53 -12.75 6.05
N ARG A 320 37.45 -13.49 6.71
CA ARG A 320 37.87 -14.82 6.27
C ARG A 320 36.72 -15.81 6.24
N ALA A 321 35.84 -15.80 7.25
CA ALA A 321 34.68 -16.68 7.31
C ALA A 321 33.70 -16.38 6.16
N SER A 322 33.45 -15.10 5.88
CA SER A 322 32.60 -14.65 4.77
C SER A 322 33.16 -15.05 3.41
N PHE A 323 34.47 -14.86 3.16
CA PHE A 323 35.11 -15.29 1.91
C PHE A 323 35.09 -16.80 1.70
N ILE A 324 35.21 -17.60 2.76
CA ILE A 324 35.11 -19.06 2.68
C ILE A 324 33.67 -19.48 2.34
N LEU A 325 32.67 -18.85 2.97
CA LEU A 325 31.26 -19.12 2.71
C LEU A 325 30.90 -18.80 1.25
N GLU A 326 31.29 -17.62 0.77
CA GLU A 326 31.07 -17.18 -0.61
C GLU A 326 31.80 -18.08 -1.61
N SER A 327 33.07 -18.40 -1.37
CA SER A 327 33.84 -19.29 -2.24
C SER A 327 33.25 -20.70 -2.30
N ASN A 328 32.71 -21.22 -1.20
CA ASN A 328 32.04 -22.51 -1.16
C ASN A 328 30.69 -22.47 -1.88
N GLY A 329 29.93 -21.37 -1.75
CA GLY A 329 28.69 -21.15 -2.49
C GLY A 329 28.92 -21.16 -4.01
N LEU A 330 29.93 -20.42 -4.48
CA LEU A 330 30.30 -20.38 -5.89
C LEU A 330 30.82 -21.74 -6.40
N LYS A 331 31.60 -22.48 -5.60
CA LYS A 331 32.03 -23.84 -5.94
C LYS A 331 30.85 -24.81 -6.05
N PHE A 332 29.87 -24.69 -5.15
CA PHE A 332 28.66 -25.51 -5.20
C PHE A 332 27.82 -25.20 -6.44
N GLN A 333 27.69 -23.93 -6.81
CA GLN A 333 27.02 -23.52 -8.04
C GLN A 333 27.75 -24.05 -9.30
N SER A 334 29.08 -23.92 -9.35
CA SER A 334 29.88 -24.47 -10.46
C SER A 334 29.71 -25.99 -10.59
N LEU A 335 29.66 -26.71 -9.46
CA LEU A 335 29.38 -28.16 -9.44
C LEU A 335 27.94 -28.47 -9.92
N LEU A 336 26.96 -27.64 -9.55
CA LEU A 336 25.58 -27.77 -10.00
C LEU A 336 25.47 -27.57 -11.52
N GLU A 337 26.19 -26.61 -12.08
CA GLU A 337 26.27 -26.37 -13.53
C GLU A 337 26.97 -27.52 -14.26
N GLU A 338 28.04 -28.10 -13.71
CA GLU A 338 28.70 -29.29 -14.26
C GLU A 338 27.76 -30.51 -14.22
N LEU A 339 26.96 -30.66 -13.15
CA LEU A 339 25.92 -31.67 -13.06
C LEU A 339 24.78 -31.43 -14.05
N GLN A 340 24.32 -30.19 -14.22
CA GLN A 340 23.33 -29.81 -15.22
C GLN A 340 23.84 -30.13 -16.62
N LYS A 341 25.09 -29.79 -16.96
CA LYS A 341 25.75 -30.18 -18.22
C LYS A 341 25.63 -31.67 -18.49
N SER A 342 25.87 -32.52 -17.48
CA SER A 342 25.74 -33.98 -17.60
C SER A 342 24.28 -34.45 -17.82
N TYR A 343 23.30 -33.68 -17.33
CA TYR A 343 21.88 -34.00 -17.38
C TYR A 343 21.22 -33.51 -18.68
N THR A 344 21.50 -32.28 -19.10
CA THR A 344 21.01 -31.70 -20.37
C THR A 344 21.54 -32.47 -21.58
N LEU A 345 22.77 -33.01 -21.50
CA LEU A 345 23.32 -33.95 -22.50
C LEU A 345 22.48 -35.25 -22.61
N LYS A 346 21.97 -35.77 -21.49
CA LYS A 346 21.13 -36.98 -21.49
C LYS A 346 19.75 -36.74 -22.08
N ASP A 347 19.17 -35.56 -21.86
CA ASP A 347 17.85 -35.22 -22.40
C ASP A 347 17.91 -34.78 -23.88
N SER A 348 18.97 -34.09 -24.33
CA SER A 348 19.17 -33.82 -25.76
C SER A 348 19.41 -35.09 -26.59
N LEU A 349 20.10 -36.09 -26.03
CA LEU A 349 20.23 -37.43 -26.62
C LEU A 349 18.90 -38.20 -26.64
N LYS A 350 17.98 -37.98 -25.69
CA LYS A 350 16.63 -38.57 -25.72
C LYS A 350 15.71 -37.89 -26.73
N ILE A 351 15.80 -36.58 -26.87
CA ILE A 351 14.97 -35.81 -27.81
C ILE A 351 15.37 -36.15 -29.25
N ASN A 352 16.67 -36.29 -29.56
CA ASN A 352 17.12 -36.68 -30.90
C ASN A 352 16.73 -38.11 -31.31
N ASN A 353 16.53 -39.03 -30.35
CA ASN A 353 16.05 -40.38 -30.64
C ASN A 353 14.52 -40.46 -30.88
N ASN A 354 13.77 -39.40 -30.55
CA ASN A 354 12.32 -39.34 -30.78
C ASN A 354 11.92 -38.57 -32.05
N THR A 355 12.88 -38.02 -32.81
CA THR A 355 12.62 -37.25 -34.05
C THR A 355 12.89 -38.07 -35.32
N THR A 356 12.83 -39.40 -35.26
CA THR A 356 12.80 -40.27 -36.46
C THR A 356 11.53 -41.11 -36.49
N GLN A 357 10.37 -40.47 -36.53
CA GLN A 357 9.16 -40.99 -37.18
C GLN A 357 8.41 -39.81 -37.79
N ILE A 358 8.59 -39.62 -39.11
CA ILE A 358 7.58 -39.00 -39.97
C ILE A 358 6.76 -40.13 -40.55
#